data_AF-B0DBP5-F1
#
_entry.id   AF-B0DBP5-F1
#
_cell.length_a   1.000
_cell.length_b   1.000
_cell.length_c   1.000
_cell.angle_alpha   90.00
_cell.angle_beta   90.00
_cell.angle_gamma   90.00
#
_symmetry.space_group_name_H-M   'P 1'
#
loop_
_entity.id
_entity.type
_entity.pdbx_description
1 polymer ?
#
loop_
_entity_poly.entity_id
_entity_poly.type
_entity_poly.pdbx_seq_one_letter_code
_entity_poly.pdbx_strand_id
1 'polypeptide(L)'
;MSTELGPARESSPTTNSSPGPSSPLASTQAPVNSNLRGTLSGSSPTKDRPLADIISEQFSPFDHAAHVVRPFESETARDLAFEQDLSDMLLEVILETHAWAAARPKHEHQSEVHKLENQISEVMEREKEQGMCSSESSSLYSSLFLGMPRLPMPWILVNLRFGLVELSGLPFCSLFL
;
A
#
# COMPACT_ATOMS: atom_id res chain seq x y z
N MET A 1 22.64 -24.60 42.18
CA MET A 1 23.22 -24.63 40.83
C MET A 1 23.12 -23.21 40.32
N SER A 2 24.23 -22.49 40.43
CA SER A 2 24.37 -21.08 40.06
C SER A 2 24.96 -21.03 38.67
N THR A 3 24.32 -20.30 37.75
CA THR A 3 24.95 -19.96 36.47
C THR A 3 24.96 -18.45 36.31
N GLU A 4 26.20 -18.02 36.06
CA GLU A 4 26.79 -16.71 35.89
C GLU A 4 26.17 -15.76 34.84
N LEU A 5 26.64 -14.53 34.97
CA LEU A 5 26.40 -13.30 34.22
C LEU A 5 27.11 -13.25 32.85
N GLY A 6 26.48 -12.55 31.91
CA GLY A 6 27.13 -11.59 30.99
C GLY A 6 27.28 -12.01 29.51
N PRO A 7 27.48 -11.06 28.55
CA PRO A 7 27.55 -9.60 28.69
C PRO A 7 26.52 -8.81 27.83
N ALA A 8 26.40 -7.52 28.19
CA ALA A 8 25.67 -6.49 27.47
C ALA A 8 26.24 -6.28 26.05
N ARG A 9 25.35 -6.17 25.07
CA ARG A 9 25.65 -5.60 23.76
C ARG A 9 25.04 -4.20 23.68
N GLU A 10 25.91 -3.21 23.85
CA GLU A 10 25.72 -1.88 23.29
C GLU A 10 25.77 -2.01 21.76
N SER A 11 24.72 -1.56 21.10
CA SER A 11 24.75 -1.21 19.68
C SER A 11 24.14 0.17 19.54
N SER A 12 24.98 1.05 19.01
CA SER A 12 24.85 2.48 18.78
C SER A 12 23.56 2.94 18.08
N PRO A 13 23.19 4.23 18.22
CA PRO A 13 22.03 4.81 17.58
C PRO A 13 22.26 4.95 16.06
N THR A 14 21.47 4.23 15.28
CA THR A 14 21.39 4.43 13.84
C THR A 14 20.71 5.78 13.58
N THR A 15 21.40 6.60 12.81
CA THR A 15 21.01 7.94 12.39
C THR A 15 19.66 7.94 11.68
N ASN A 16 18.74 8.77 12.17
CA ASN A 16 17.52 9.21 11.50
C ASN A 16 17.83 9.69 10.08
N SER A 17 17.51 8.87 9.09
CA SER A 17 17.32 9.31 7.71
C SER A 17 15.82 9.51 7.53
N SER A 18 15.34 10.70 7.86
CA SER A 18 13.98 11.13 7.56
C SER A 18 13.83 11.17 6.03
N PRO A 19 12.95 10.36 5.41
CA PRO A 19 12.60 10.56 4.02
C PRO A 19 11.83 11.88 3.95
N GLY A 20 12.49 12.91 3.40
CA GLY A 20 11.84 14.19 3.14
C GLY A 20 10.57 13.95 2.32
N PRO A 21 9.44 14.60 2.65
CA PRO A 21 8.24 14.52 1.84
C PRO A 21 8.58 15.07 0.46
N SER A 22 8.55 14.20 -0.54
CA SER A 22 8.55 14.55 -1.95
C SER A 22 7.29 15.35 -2.22
N SER A 23 7.36 16.67 -2.08
CA SER A 23 6.28 17.55 -2.48
C SER A 23 5.95 17.28 -3.94
N PRO A 24 4.70 16.91 -4.29
CA PRO A 24 4.29 16.96 -5.66
C PRO A 24 4.40 18.42 -6.10
N LEU A 25 5.16 18.65 -7.16
CA LEU A 25 5.21 19.91 -7.89
C LEU A 25 3.88 20.09 -8.64
N ALA A 26 2.77 20.11 -7.91
CA ALA A 26 1.49 20.54 -8.44
C ALA A 26 1.64 22.05 -8.63
N SER A 27 1.77 22.43 -9.90
CA SER A 27 1.68 23.78 -10.40
C SER A 27 0.34 24.38 -9.99
N THR A 28 0.21 24.75 -8.73
CA THR A 28 -0.86 25.58 -8.23
C THR A 28 -0.52 26.96 -8.77
N GLN A 29 -1.10 27.29 -9.91
CA GLN A 29 -1.36 28.68 -10.26
C GLN A 29 -2.07 29.27 -9.04
N ALA A 30 -1.30 29.94 -8.19
CA ALA A 30 -1.86 30.86 -7.23
C ALA A 30 -2.80 31.76 -8.04
N PRO A 31 -4.08 31.94 -7.64
CA PRO A 31 -4.88 32.99 -8.22
C PRO A 31 -4.08 34.26 -7.99
N VAL A 32 -3.58 34.82 -9.10
CA VAL A 32 -2.98 36.13 -9.17
C VAL A 32 -4.04 37.07 -8.64
N ASN A 33 -4.03 37.32 -7.34
CA ASN A 33 -4.89 38.32 -6.73
C ASN A 33 -4.21 39.65 -7.04
N SER A 34 -4.35 40.07 -8.30
CA SER A 34 -3.92 41.34 -8.88
C SER A 34 -4.69 42.54 -8.31
N ASN A 35 -5.37 42.37 -7.17
CA ASN A 35 -6.15 43.40 -6.50
C ASN A 35 -5.41 44.08 -5.34
N LEU A 36 -4.09 44.02 -5.32
CA LEU A 36 -3.29 45.15 -4.83
C LEU A 36 -2.95 46.08 -6.01
N ARG A 37 -3.96 46.39 -6.84
CA ARG A 37 -4.05 47.71 -7.46
C ARG A 37 -4.33 48.69 -6.32
N GLY A 38 -3.32 48.93 -5.49
CA GLY A 38 -3.21 50.19 -4.80
C GLY A 38 -3.39 51.22 -5.89
N THR A 39 -4.53 51.90 -5.86
CA THR A 39 -4.68 53.18 -6.50
C THR A 39 -3.61 54.04 -5.87
N LEU A 40 -2.39 53.95 -6.41
CA LEU A 40 -1.45 55.05 -6.47
C LEU A 40 -2.19 56.10 -7.28
N SER A 41 -3.13 56.79 -6.62
CA SER A 41 -3.70 58.04 -7.08
C SER A 41 -2.50 58.87 -7.49
N GLY A 42 -2.47 59.16 -8.79
CA GLY A 42 -1.28 59.57 -9.51
C GLY A 42 -0.48 60.59 -8.71
N SER A 43 0.77 60.23 -8.41
CA SER A 43 1.77 61.23 -8.07
C SER A 43 2.00 62.05 -9.34
N SER A 44 1.21 63.11 -9.50
CA SER A 44 1.60 64.21 -10.37
C SER A 44 2.99 64.68 -9.94
N PRO A 45 3.93 64.88 -10.87
CA PRO A 45 5.28 65.30 -10.55
C PRO A 45 5.27 66.80 -10.21
N THR A 46 5.00 67.20 -8.97
CA THR A 46 5.00 68.62 -8.62
C THR A 46 5.38 68.91 -7.17
N LYS A 47 6.57 69.51 -7.02
CA LYS A 47 7.11 70.28 -5.87
C LYS A 47 7.55 69.47 -4.65
N ASP A 48 8.79 69.72 -4.21
CA ASP A 48 9.35 69.26 -2.94
C ASP A 48 8.39 69.59 -1.80
N ARG A 49 7.64 68.58 -1.35
CA ARG A 49 6.76 68.70 -0.19
C ARG A 49 7.68 68.73 1.03
N PRO A 50 7.57 69.74 1.92
CA PRO A 50 8.44 69.82 3.08
C PRO A 50 8.29 68.55 3.94
N LEU A 51 9.42 68.00 4.39
CA LEU A 51 9.47 66.72 5.12
C LEU A 51 8.55 66.70 6.36
N ALA A 52 8.34 67.87 6.97
CA ALA A 52 7.41 68.04 8.09
C ALA A 52 5.97 67.66 7.75
N ASP A 53 5.51 67.92 6.52
CA ASP A 53 4.15 67.57 6.07
C ASP A 53 4.01 66.06 5.82
N ILE A 54 5.09 65.39 5.43
CA ILE A 54 5.10 63.94 5.19
C ILE A 54 5.08 63.19 6.52
N ILE A 55 5.85 63.65 7.50
CA ILE A 55 5.93 63.02 8.83
C ILE A 55 4.67 63.29 9.67
N SER A 56 3.99 64.41 9.42
CA SER A 56 2.71 64.74 10.08
C SER A 56 1.50 64.07 9.44
N GLU A 57 1.65 63.41 8.29
CA GLU A 57 0.58 62.65 7.67
C GLU A 57 0.24 61.43 8.52
N GLN A 58 -0.99 61.38 9.01
CA GLN A 58 -1.47 60.24 9.79
C GLN A 58 -1.68 59.05 8.84
N PHE A 59 -0.98 57.95 9.10
CA PHE A 59 -1.21 56.70 8.38
C PHE A 59 -2.65 56.23 8.56
N SER A 60 -3.24 55.73 7.47
CA SER A 60 -4.53 55.04 7.55
C SER A 60 -4.43 53.88 8.55
N PRO A 61 -5.44 53.67 9.41
CA PRO A 61 -5.44 52.54 10.34
C PRO A 61 -5.26 51.22 9.59
N PHE A 62 -4.30 50.40 10.02
CA PHE A 62 -4.07 49.09 9.43
C PHE A 62 -5.02 48.06 10.05
N ASP A 63 -5.87 47.45 9.23
CA ASP A 63 -6.71 46.33 9.65
C ASP A 63 -5.92 45.02 9.61
N HIS A 64 -5.20 44.73 10.69
CA HIS A 64 -4.44 43.49 10.84
C HIS A 64 -5.30 42.23 10.75
N ALA A 65 -6.57 42.30 11.17
CA ALA A 65 -7.46 41.15 11.19
C ALA A 65 -7.85 40.76 9.76
N ALA A 66 -8.15 41.75 8.91
CA ALA A 66 -8.45 41.52 7.50
C ALA A 66 -7.26 41.00 6.70
N HIS A 67 -6.09 41.60 6.92
CA HIS A 67 -4.95 41.41 6.02
C HIS A 67 -3.97 40.33 6.47
N VAL A 68 -3.95 39.98 7.76
CA VAL A 68 -3.02 38.99 8.30
C VAL A 68 -3.79 37.81 8.89
N VAL A 69 -4.69 38.04 9.84
CA VAL A 69 -5.28 36.94 10.61
C VAL A 69 -6.20 36.06 9.74
N ARG A 70 -7.17 36.66 9.04
CA ARG A 70 -8.16 35.91 8.25
C ARG A 70 -7.56 35.02 7.14
N PRO A 71 -6.55 35.45 6.36
CA PRO A 71 -5.90 34.58 5.39
C PRO A 71 -5.28 33.32 6.01
N PHE A 72 -4.61 33.46 7.17
CA PHE A 72 -4.00 32.32 7.85
C PHE A 72 -5.04 31.37 8.43
N GLU A 73 -6.14 31.89 8.99
CA GLU A 73 -7.25 31.05 9.45
C GLU A 73 -7.90 30.27 8.29
N SER A 74 -8.11 30.94 7.16
CA SER A 74 -8.63 30.33 5.93
C SER A 74 -7.71 29.25 5.37
N GLU A 75 -6.41 29.49 5.38
CA GLU A 75 -5.39 28.50 4.99
C GLU A 75 -5.38 27.30 5.92
N THR A 76 -5.35 27.54 7.24
CA THR A 76 -5.40 26.47 8.25
C THR A 76 -6.64 25.60 8.10
N ALA A 77 -7.81 26.21 7.83
CA ALA A 77 -9.06 25.47 7.60
C ALA A 77 -9.00 24.62 6.32
N ARG A 78 -8.36 25.12 5.27
CA ARG A 78 -8.17 24.41 4.00
C ARG A 78 -7.24 23.22 4.17
N ASP A 79 -6.13 23.40 4.90
CA ASP A 79 -5.15 22.35 5.16
C ASP A 79 -5.79 21.21 5.96
N LEU A 80 -6.56 21.54 7.00
CA LEU A 80 -7.29 20.54 7.79
C LEU A 80 -8.30 19.76 6.94
N ALA A 81 -9.02 20.43 6.04
CA ALA A 81 -9.95 19.76 5.11
C ALA A 81 -9.21 18.84 4.12
N PHE A 82 -8.05 19.27 3.63
CA PHE A 82 -7.21 18.46 2.74
C PHE A 82 -6.63 17.24 3.44
N GLU A 83 -6.16 17.36 4.68
CA GLU A 83 -5.66 16.24 5.47
C GLU A 83 -6.75 15.18 5.69
N GLN A 84 -7.99 15.60 5.94
CA GLN A 84 -9.13 14.69 6.07
C GLN A 84 -9.42 13.96 4.75
N ASP A 85 -9.54 14.70 3.64
CA ASP A 85 -9.82 14.12 2.33
C ASP A 85 -8.72 13.14 1.88
N LEU A 86 -7.45 13.50 2.12
CA LEU A 86 -6.31 12.64 1.84
C LEU A 86 -6.34 11.35 2.69
N SER A 87 -6.69 11.48 3.97
CA SER A 87 -6.79 10.33 4.87
C SER A 87 -7.90 9.38 4.44
N ASP A 88 -9.05 9.92 4.03
CA ASP A 88 -10.18 9.15 3.55
C ASP A 88 -9.85 8.41 2.25
N MET A 89 -9.24 9.09 1.28
CA MET A 89 -8.79 8.46 0.02
C MET A 89 -7.77 7.34 0.28
N LEU A 90 -6.80 7.59 1.17
CA LEU A 90 -5.78 6.58 1.50
C LEU A 90 -6.42 5.35 2.16
N LEU A 91 -7.36 5.57 3.07
CA LEU A 91 -8.07 4.48 3.74
C LEU A 91 -8.89 3.66 2.74
N GLU A 92 -9.59 4.30 1.79
CA GLU A 92 -10.34 3.64 0.74
C GLU A 92 -9.45 2.71 -0.10
N VAL A 93 -8.30 3.21 -0.56
CA VAL A 93 -7.34 2.42 -1.35
C VAL A 93 -6.80 1.23 -0.57
N ILE A 94 -6.49 1.41 0.72
CA ILE A 94 -6.02 0.32 1.59
C ILE A 94 -7.12 -0.76 1.74
N LEU A 95 -8.35 -0.35 1.99
CA LEU A 95 -9.48 -1.26 2.16
C LEU A 95 -9.80 -2.01 0.87
N GLU A 96 -9.82 -1.33 -0.27
CA GLU A 96 -10.02 -1.96 -1.58
C GLU A 96 -8.91 -2.97 -1.87
N THR A 97 -7.64 -2.57 -1.70
CA THR A 97 -6.50 -3.45 -1.92
C THR A 97 -6.55 -4.68 -1.02
N HIS A 98 -6.92 -4.50 0.26
CA HIS A 98 -7.09 -5.61 1.19
C HIS A 98 -8.23 -6.54 0.77
N ALA A 99 -9.38 -5.99 0.35
CA ALA A 99 -10.51 -6.78 -0.12
C ALA A 99 -10.14 -7.63 -1.35
N TRP A 100 -9.42 -7.03 -2.31
CA TRP A 100 -8.91 -7.73 -3.50
C TRP A 100 -7.92 -8.83 -3.13
N ALA A 101 -6.94 -8.51 -2.27
CA ALA A 101 -5.93 -9.47 -1.82
C ALA A 101 -6.54 -10.63 -1.02
N ALA A 102 -7.61 -10.38 -0.25
CA ALA A 102 -8.30 -11.41 0.52
C ALA A 102 -9.21 -12.29 -0.36
N ALA A 103 -9.85 -11.72 -1.38
CA ALA A 103 -10.77 -12.45 -2.26
C ALA A 103 -10.05 -13.40 -3.23
N ARG A 104 -8.86 -13.00 -3.70
CA ARG A 104 -8.15 -13.69 -4.79
C ARG A 104 -7.70 -15.12 -4.45
N PRO A 105 -7.05 -15.42 -3.30
CA PRO A 105 -6.64 -16.77 -2.96
C PRO A 105 -7.82 -17.74 -2.89
N LYS A 106 -8.97 -17.29 -2.37
CA LYS A 106 -10.19 -18.11 -2.31
C LYS A 106 -10.70 -18.46 -3.71
N HIS A 107 -10.72 -17.50 -4.62
CA HIS A 107 -11.15 -17.72 -6.00
C HIS A 107 -10.20 -18.67 -6.74
N GLU A 108 -8.89 -18.43 -6.62
CA GLU A 108 -7.86 -19.28 -7.25
C GLU A 108 -7.94 -20.72 -6.73
N HIS A 109 -8.02 -20.90 -5.40
CA HIS A 109 -8.19 -22.22 -4.79
C HIS A 109 -9.47 -22.92 -5.26
N GLN A 110 -10.61 -22.23 -5.31
CA GLN A 110 -11.86 -22.82 -5.80
C GLN A 110 -11.77 -23.23 -7.28
N SER A 111 -11.11 -22.44 -8.12
CA SER A 111 -10.87 -22.79 -9.52
C SER A 111 -9.98 -24.03 -9.66
N GLU A 112 -8.97 -24.18 -8.80
CA GLU A 112 -8.09 -25.36 -8.80
C GLU A 112 -8.82 -26.62 -8.32
N VAL A 113 -9.61 -26.51 -7.25
CA VAL A 113 -10.44 -27.62 -6.75
C VAL A 113 -11.40 -28.10 -7.84
N HIS A 114 -12.13 -27.18 -8.48
CA HIS A 114 -13.06 -27.53 -9.54
C HIS A 114 -12.35 -28.18 -10.74
N LYS A 115 -11.14 -27.74 -11.08
CA LYS A 115 -10.33 -28.37 -12.13
C LYS A 115 -9.96 -29.82 -11.77
N LEU A 116 -9.57 -30.06 -10.53
CA LEU A 116 -9.24 -31.42 -10.05
C LEU A 116 -10.48 -32.31 -10.01
N GLU A 117 -11.62 -31.83 -9.55
CA GLU A 117 -12.89 -32.56 -9.55
C GLU A 117 -13.30 -32.99 -10.96
N ASN A 118 -13.14 -32.10 -11.95
CA ASN A 118 -13.37 -32.44 -13.35
C ASN A 118 -12.42 -33.53 -13.86
N GLN A 119 -11.13 -33.44 -13.53
CA GLN A 119 -10.14 -34.45 -13.93
C GLN A 119 -10.44 -35.81 -13.30
N ILE A 120 -10.83 -35.83 -12.02
CA ILE A 120 -11.26 -37.06 -11.33
C ILE A 120 -12.48 -37.65 -12.04
N SER A 121 -13.48 -36.83 -12.36
CA SER A 121 -14.69 -37.26 -13.05
C SER A 121 -14.39 -37.87 -14.43
N GLU A 122 -13.50 -37.24 -15.20
CA GLU A 122 -13.05 -37.73 -16.50
C GLU A 122 -12.31 -39.08 -16.39
N VAL A 123 -11.43 -39.23 -15.39
CA VAL A 123 -10.73 -40.49 -15.13
C VAL A 123 -11.73 -41.59 -14.76
N MET A 124 -12.68 -41.32 -13.87
CA MET A 124 -13.71 -42.29 -13.49
C MET A 124 -14.57 -42.72 -14.68
N GLU A 125 -14.92 -41.79 -15.57
CA GLU A 125 -15.66 -42.10 -16.80
C GLU A 125 -14.84 -43.01 -17.73
N ARG A 126 -13.56 -42.68 -17.95
CA ARG A 126 -12.65 -43.52 -18.75
C ARG A 126 -12.44 -44.90 -18.14
N GLU A 127 -12.30 -45.01 -16.81
CA GLU A 127 -12.18 -46.30 -16.11
C GLU A 127 -13.46 -47.14 -16.24
N LYS A 128 -14.63 -46.50 -16.15
CA LYS A 128 -15.92 -47.16 -16.35
C LYS A 128 -16.04 -47.74 -17.77
N GLU A 129 -15.62 -47.01 -18.79
CA GLU A 129 -15.59 -47.50 -20.18
C GLU A 129 -14.62 -48.67 -20.38
N GLN A 130 -13.42 -48.60 -19.81
CA GLN A 130 -12.42 -49.69 -19.90
C GLN A 130 -12.84 -50.95 -19.13
N GLY A 131 -13.50 -50.79 -17.98
CA GLY A 131 -14.05 -51.90 -17.19
C GLY A 131 -15.18 -52.66 -17.90
N MET A 132 -15.86 -52.02 -18.86
CA MET A 132 -16.88 -52.67 -19.70
C MET A 132 -16.29 -53.42 -20.91
N CYS A 133 -15.08 -53.05 -21.36
CA CYS A 133 -14.39 -53.71 -22.48
C CYS A 133 -13.59 -54.98 -22.09
N SER A 134 -13.49 -55.32 -20.80
CA SER A 134 -12.59 -56.39 -20.31
C SER A 134 -13.29 -57.73 -20.02
N SER A 135 -14.58 -57.89 -20.30
CA SER A 135 -15.29 -59.14 -19.98
C SER A 135 -15.10 -60.30 -20.97
N GLU A 136 -14.40 -60.14 -22.11
CA GLU A 136 -14.27 -61.25 -23.09
C GLU A 136 -12.84 -61.61 -23.53
N SER A 137 -11.78 -60.91 -23.11
CA SER A 137 -10.43 -61.30 -23.53
C SER A 137 -9.30 -60.93 -22.55
N SER A 138 -8.98 -61.79 -21.59
CA SER A 138 -7.58 -62.11 -21.22
C SER A 138 -7.48 -63.06 -20.01
N SER A 139 -7.57 -64.35 -20.29
CA SER A 139 -7.30 -65.45 -19.35
C SER A 139 -5.79 -65.73 -19.10
N LEU A 140 -4.81 -64.89 -19.49
CA LEU A 140 -3.42 -65.38 -19.61
C LEU A 140 -2.25 -64.54 -19.04
N TYR A 141 -2.44 -63.41 -18.35
CA TYR A 141 -1.29 -62.60 -17.87
C TYR A 141 -1.18 -62.38 -16.35
N SER A 142 -1.71 -63.30 -15.52
CA SER A 142 -1.70 -63.17 -14.05
C SER A 142 -0.34 -63.49 -13.36
N SER A 143 0.77 -63.67 -14.08
CA SER A 143 2.03 -64.19 -13.50
C SER A 143 3.22 -63.23 -13.44
N LEU A 144 3.11 -61.96 -13.83
CA LEU A 144 4.27 -61.05 -14.00
C LEU A 144 4.37 -59.84 -13.04
N PHE A 145 3.62 -59.82 -11.93
CA PHE A 145 3.71 -58.73 -10.93
C PHE A 145 4.03 -59.21 -9.50
N LEU A 146 4.85 -60.25 -9.35
CA LEU A 146 5.57 -60.50 -8.10
C LEU A 146 6.97 -59.89 -8.19
N GLY A 147 7.19 -58.75 -7.53
CA GLY A 147 8.56 -58.35 -7.15
C GLY A 147 9.03 -56.94 -7.48
N MET A 148 8.21 -55.90 -7.37
CA MET A 148 8.74 -54.54 -7.19
C MET A 148 8.79 -54.22 -5.69
N PRO A 149 9.98 -54.13 -5.07
CA PRO A 149 10.10 -53.68 -3.69
C PRO A 149 9.63 -52.23 -3.59
N ARG A 150 8.63 -52.01 -2.74
CA ARG A 150 8.21 -50.72 -2.20
C ARG A 150 9.44 -49.99 -1.65
N LEU A 151 10.01 -49.06 -2.42
CA LEU A 151 10.92 -48.06 -1.89
C LEU A 151 10.09 -46.94 -1.25
N PRO A 152 10.47 -46.46 -0.05
CA PRO A 152 9.77 -45.38 0.64
C PRO A 152 9.96 -44.08 -0.14
N MET A 153 8.86 -43.51 -0.63
CA MET A 153 8.79 -42.21 -1.31
C MET A 153 9.23 -41.08 -0.37
N PRO A 154 10.41 -40.42 -0.55
CA PRO A 154 10.80 -39.29 0.28
C PRO A 154 10.42 -37.93 -0.34
N TRP A 155 9.80 -37.91 -1.53
CA TRP A 155 9.59 -36.65 -2.26
C TRP A 155 8.42 -35.82 -1.71
N ILE A 156 7.46 -36.44 -1.02
CA ILE A 156 6.29 -35.74 -0.44
C ILE A 156 6.71 -34.87 0.77
N LEU A 157 7.75 -35.27 1.51
CA LEU A 157 8.24 -34.51 2.66
C LEU A 157 9.05 -33.27 2.29
N VAL A 158 9.61 -33.20 1.07
CA VAL A 158 10.36 -32.02 0.61
C VAL A 158 9.42 -30.88 0.21
N ASN A 159 8.25 -31.19 -0.38
CA ASN A 159 7.26 -30.16 -0.72
C ASN A 159 6.45 -29.64 0.47
N LEU A 160 6.34 -30.41 1.56
CA LEU A 160 5.64 -29.93 2.76
C LEU A 160 6.44 -28.85 3.53
N ARG A 161 7.75 -28.70 3.26
CA ARG A 161 8.58 -27.68 3.91
C ARG A 161 8.60 -26.34 3.18
N PHE A 162 8.16 -26.29 1.92
CA PHE A 162 7.91 -25.03 1.21
C PHE A 162 6.52 -24.46 1.53
N GLY A 163 5.50 -25.32 1.72
CA GLY A 163 4.15 -24.88 2.08
C GLY A 163 3.96 -24.36 3.51
N LEU A 164 4.93 -24.57 4.41
CA LEU A 164 4.87 -24.07 5.79
C LEU A 164 5.41 -22.64 5.96
N VAL A 165 6.07 -22.07 4.95
CA VAL A 165 6.39 -20.64 4.92
C VAL A 165 5.13 -19.83 4.56
N GLU A 166 4.25 -20.38 3.73
CA GLU A 166 3.00 -19.76 3.27
C GLU A 166 1.86 -19.84 4.31
N LEU A 167 1.95 -20.75 5.29
CA LEU A 167 1.01 -20.90 6.41
C LEU A 167 1.41 -20.14 7.69
N SER A 168 2.58 -19.50 7.71
CA SER A 168 3.08 -18.79 8.90
C SER A 168 2.41 -17.44 9.14
N GLY A 169 1.62 -16.91 8.18
CA GLY A 169 0.90 -15.65 8.37
C GLY A 169 1.79 -14.48 8.81
N LEU A 170 3.11 -14.57 8.56
CA LEU A 170 4.01 -13.48 8.86
C LEU A 170 3.81 -12.43 7.76
N PRO A 171 3.38 -11.22 8.13
CA PRO A 171 3.10 -10.20 7.15
C PRO A 171 4.39 -9.86 6.41
N PHE A 172 4.29 -9.85 5.07
CA PHE A 172 5.30 -9.32 4.16
C PHE A 172 5.70 -7.86 4.47
N CYS A 173 5.03 -7.21 5.44
CA CYS A 173 5.28 -5.85 5.91
C CYS A 173 6.55 -5.68 6.77
N SER A 174 7.25 -6.73 7.19
CA SER A 174 8.46 -6.56 8.03
C SER A 174 9.76 -6.33 7.25
N LEU A 175 9.70 -6.17 5.92
CA LEU A 175 10.87 -6.01 5.04
C LEU A 175 11.03 -4.59 4.46
N PHE A 176 10.22 -3.62 4.89
CA PHE A 176 10.27 -2.22 4.44
C PHE A 176 10.26 -1.18 5.58
N LEU A 177 10.76 -1.55 6.77
CA LEU A 177 11.25 -0.62 7.80
C LEU A 177 12.70 -0.96 8.13
#